data_AF-A0A3L8BSN7-F1
#
_entry.id   AF-A0A3L8BSN7-F1
#
_cell.length_a   1.000
_cell.length_b   1.000
_cell.length_c   1.000
_cell.angle_alpha   90.00
_cell.angle_beta   90.00
_cell.angle_gamma   90.00
#
_symmetry.space_group_name_H-M   'P 1'
#
loop_
_entity.id
_entity.type
_entity.pdbx_description
1 polymer ?
#
loop_
_entity_poly.entity_id
_entity_poly.type
_entity_poly.pdbx_seq_one_letter_code
_entity_poly.pdbx_strand_id
1 'polypeptide(L)'
;MSKHEYMEKLKQQLAEWENDIERLESKLDEAQGEYKQKLDNTLSELKEKRAELKVKFDKLEDAAEEAWEDIKEGVELAWDSLKLGFLSAKSEFMSKKKD
;
A
#
# COMPACT_ATOMS: atom_id res chain seq x y z
N MET A 1 1.61 19.83 12.50
CA MET A 1 1.92 19.06 11.28
C MET A 1 1.15 19.73 10.16
N SER A 2 1.85 20.25 9.16
CA SER A 2 1.25 20.81 7.95
C SER A 2 0.78 19.72 7.00
N LYS A 3 -0.08 20.06 6.03
CA LYS A 3 -0.47 19.18 4.93
C LYS A 3 0.75 18.59 4.22
N HIS A 4 1.77 19.41 3.98
CA HIS A 4 3.01 19.00 3.34
C HIS A 4 3.78 17.94 4.15
N GLU A 5 4.04 18.21 5.44
CA GLU A 5 4.72 17.25 6.33
C GLU A 5 3.95 15.93 6.45
N TYR A 6 2.63 15.98 6.46
CA TYR A 6 1.77 14.80 6.47
C TYR A 6 1.94 14.00 5.17
N MET A 7 1.84 14.65 4.01
CA MET A 7 2.00 14.00 2.71
C MET A 7 3.40 13.41 2.52
N GLU A 8 4.46 14.09 2.95
CA GLU A 8 5.83 13.56 2.86
C GLU A 8 6.00 12.28 3.68
N LYS A 9 5.48 12.25 4.91
CA LYS A 9 5.52 11.05 5.76
C LYS A 9 4.84 9.87 5.07
N LEU A 10 3.69 10.09 4.45
CA LEU A 10 2.99 9.03 3.74
C LEU A 10 3.71 8.61 2.45
N LYS A 11 4.28 9.54 1.69
CA LYS A 11 5.08 9.22 0.49
C LYS A 11 6.28 8.34 0.84
N GLN A 12 6.96 8.61 1.96
CA GLN A 12 8.09 7.80 2.43
C GLN A 12 7.67 6.34 2.73
N GLN A 13 6.60 6.15 3.49
CA GLN A 13 6.14 4.80 3.82
C GLN A 13 5.51 4.09 2.60
N LEU A 14 4.92 4.81 1.64
CA LEU A 14 4.46 4.22 0.39
C LEU A 14 5.63 3.69 -0.44
N ALA A 15 6.75 4.41 -0.49
CA ALA A 15 7.95 3.94 -1.16
C ALA A 15 8.49 2.63 -0.54
N GLU A 16 8.41 2.46 0.78
CA GLU A 16 8.75 1.18 1.43
C GLU A 16 7.84 0.04 0.94
N TRP A 17 6.53 0.27 0.86
CA TRP A 17 5.58 -0.73 0.37
C TRP A 17 5.74 -1.02 -1.13
N GLU A 18 6.14 -0.03 -1.95
CA GLU A 18 6.45 -0.24 -3.36
C GLU A 18 7.62 -1.22 -3.52
N ASN A 19 8.70 -1.04 -2.78
CA ASN A 19 9.83 -1.98 -2.76
C ASN A 19 9.40 -3.40 -2.34
N ASP A 20 8.54 -3.51 -1.34
CA ASP A 20 8.06 -4.81 -0.88
C ASP A 20 7.05 -5.45 -1.88
N ILE A 21 6.27 -4.66 -2.62
CA ILE A 21 5.43 -5.15 -3.74
C ILE A 21 6.31 -5.69 -4.87
N GLU A 22 7.37 -4.99 -5.27
CA GLU A 22 8.32 -5.47 -6.28
C GLU A 22 8.97 -6.80 -5.86
N ARG A 23 9.25 -6.96 -4.56
CA ARG A 23 9.75 -8.22 -4.00
C ARG A 23 8.72 -9.35 -4.07
N LEU A 24 7.44 -9.06 -3.84
CA LEU A 24 6.36 -10.02 -3.99
C LEU A 24 6.14 -10.39 -5.47
N GLU A 25 6.26 -9.45 -6.40
CA GLU A 25 6.22 -9.71 -7.85
C GLU A 25 7.37 -10.64 -8.28
N SER A 26 8.59 -10.38 -7.81
CA SER A 26 9.72 -11.27 -8.09
C SER A 26 9.48 -12.70 -7.55
N LYS A 27 8.84 -12.83 -6.38
CA LYS A 27 8.42 -14.14 -5.83
C LYS A 27 7.32 -14.80 -6.66
N LEU A 28 6.44 -14.02 -7.29
CA LEU A 28 5.37 -14.55 -8.14
C LEU A 28 5.93 -15.24 -9.38
N ASP A 29 7.02 -14.71 -9.93
CA ASP A 29 7.69 -15.29 -11.11
C ASP A 29 8.27 -16.68 -10.82
N GLU A 30 8.75 -16.90 -9.59
CA GLU A 30 9.27 -18.20 -9.12
C GLU A 30 8.18 -19.14 -8.58
N ALA A 31 6.99 -18.61 -8.24
CA ALA A 31 5.91 -19.36 -7.65
C ALA A 31 5.20 -20.28 -8.66
N GLN A 32 4.65 -21.40 -8.16
CA GLN A 32 3.88 -22.34 -8.96
C GLN A 32 2.63 -22.85 -8.23
N GLY A 33 1.68 -23.38 -9.00
CA GLY A 33 0.45 -24.00 -8.47
C GLY A 33 -0.41 -23.04 -7.66
N GLU A 34 -1.02 -23.56 -6.59
CA GLU A 34 -1.89 -22.77 -5.70
C GLU A 34 -1.18 -21.61 -5.02
N TYR A 35 0.13 -21.75 -4.74
CA TYR A 35 0.92 -20.67 -4.16
C TYR A 35 1.03 -19.47 -5.10
N LYS A 36 1.23 -19.72 -6.40
CA LYS A 36 1.23 -18.67 -7.43
C LYS A 36 -0.10 -17.95 -7.50
N GLN A 37 -1.21 -18.70 -7.54
CA GLN A 37 -2.55 -18.12 -7.63
C GLN A 37 -2.88 -17.23 -6.42
N LYS A 38 -2.55 -17.68 -5.21
CA LYS A 38 -2.76 -16.88 -3.99
C LYS A 38 -1.93 -15.60 -4.02
N LEU A 39 -0.65 -15.69 -4.39
CA LEU A 39 0.24 -14.54 -4.46
C LEU A 39 -0.21 -13.52 -5.54
N ASP A 40 -0.66 -14.01 -6.71
CA ASP A 40 -1.17 -13.18 -7.80
C ASP A 40 -2.42 -12.40 -7.39
N ASN A 41 -3.36 -13.07 -6.72
CA ASN A 41 -4.57 -12.43 -6.19
C ASN A 41 -4.21 -11.37 -5.14
N THR A 42 -3.32 -11.70 -4.18
CA THR A 42 -2.88 -10.74 -3.16
C THR A 42 -2.16 -9.54 -3.78
N LEU A 43 -1.30 -9.75 -4.79
CA LEU A 43 -0.64 -8.66 -5.50
C LEU A 43 -1.63 -7.75 -6.23
N SER A 44 -2.65 -8.33 -6.85
CA SER A 44 -3.71 -7.58 -7.53
C SER A 44 -4.48 -6.69 -6.54
N GLU A 45 -4.89 -7.24 -5.39
CA GLU A 45 -5.55 -6.46 -4.34
C GLU A 45 -4.67 -5.33 -3.78
N LEU A 46 -3.37 -5.58 -3.60
CA LEU A 46 -2.43 -4.55 -3.14
C LEU A 46 -2.27 -3.41 -4.16
N LYS A 47 -2.20 -3.76 -5.45
CA LYS A 47 -2.10 -2.77 -6.54
C LYS A 47 -3.36 -1.91 -6.63
N GLU A 48 -4.55 -2.51 -6.49
CA GLU A 48 -5.81 -1.78 -6.47
C GLU A 48 -5.88 -0.80 -5.30
N LYS A 49 -5.56 -1.25 -4.08
CA LYS A 49 -5.54 -0.38 -2.88
C LYS A 49 -4.51 0.75 -3.01
N ARG A 50 -3.34 0.48 -3.58
CA ARG A 50 -2.33 1.51 -3.88
C ARG A 50 -2.86 2.53 -4.87
N ALA A 51 -3.56 2.09 -5.93
CA ALA A 51 -4.15 3.00 -6.90
C ALA A 51 -5.24 3.88 -6.27
N GLU A 52 -6.10 3.31 -5.41
CA GLU A 52 -7.10 4.07 -4.66
C GLU A 52 -6.45 5.13 -3.76
N LEU A 53 -5.43 4.74 -2.99
CA LEU A 53 -4.69 5.64 -2.13
C LEU A 53 -4.06 6.80 -2.93
N LYS A 54 -3.47 6.51 -4.10
CA LYS A 54 -2.88 7.53 -4.97
C LYS A 54 -3.92 8.57 -5.41
N VAL A 55 -5.11 8.14 -5.81
CA VAL A 55 -6.21 9.06 -6.17
C VAL A 55 -6.61 9.94 -4.99
N LYS A 56 -6.56 9.41 -3.76
CA LYS A 56 -6.86 10.18 -2.54
C LYS A 56 -5.73 11.17 -2.21
N PHE A 57 -4.47 10.80 -2.41
CA PHE A 57 -3.34 11.72 -2.27
C PHE A 57 -3.39 12.86 -3.28
N ASP A 58 -3.70 12.58 -4.54
CA ASP A 58 -3.81 13.63 -5.57
C ASP A 58 -4.88 14.66 -5.14
N LYS A 59 -6.03 14.20 -4.62
CA LYS A 59 -7.06 15.08 -4.06
C LYS A 59 -6.61 15.86 -2.83
N LEU A 60 -5.80 15.24 -1.97
CA LEU A 60 -5.25 15.91 -0.79
C LEU A 60 -4.21 16.97 -1.19
N GLU A 61 -3.39 16.69 -2.20
CA GLU A 61 -2.41 17.62 -2.75
C GLU A 61 -3.09 18.88 -3.30
N ASP A 62 -4.18 18.69 -4.05
CA ASP A 62 -5.01 19.77 -4.62
C ASP A 62 -5.85 20.54 -3.57
N ALA A 63 -6.01 20.00 -2.36
CA ALA A 63 -6.82 20.63 -1.32
C ALA A 63 -6.21 21.93 -0.79
N ALA A 64 -7.05 22.90 -0.44
CA ALA A 64 -6.62 24.10 0.28
C ALA A 64 -6.22 23.78 1.73
N GLU A 65 -5.37 24.62 2.34
CA GLU A 65 -4.88 24.44 3.72
C GLU A 65 -6.00 24.51 4.79
N GLU A 66 -7.14 25.11 4.45
CA GLU A 66 -8.33 25.16 5.30
C GLU A 66 -9.26 23.95 5.16
N ALA A 67 -9.09 23.12 4.12
CA ALA A 67 -10.03 22.04 3.75
C ALA A 67 -9.39 20.64 3.73
N TRP A 68 -8.06 20.53 3.91
CA TRP A 68 -7.36 19.25 3.77
C TRP A 68 -7.67 18.24 4.89
N GLU A 69 -8.01 18.69 6.10
CA GLU A 69 -8.34 17.79 7.23
C GLU A 69 -9.60 16.95 6.93
N ASP A 70 -10.58 17.49 6.20
CA ASP A 70 -11.77 16.73 5.78
C ASP A 70 -11.44 15.65 4.74
N ILE A 71 -10.44 15.91 3.88
CA ILE A 71 -9.99 14.95 2.84
C ILE A 71 -9.08 13.89 3.45
N LYS A 72 -8.33 14.26 4.49
CA LYS A 72 -7.39 13.39 5.21
C LYS A 72 -8.06 12.15 5.78
N GLU A 73 -9.28 12.22 6.31
CA GLU A 73 -9.97 11.03 6.81
C GLU A 73 -10.11 9.95 5.71
N GLY A 74 -10.49 10.37 4.50
CA GLY A 74 -10.58 9.47 3.35
C GLY A 74 -9.23 8.91 2.89
N VAL A 75 -8.14 9.65 3.15
CA VAL A 75 -6.77 9.20 2.91
C VAL A 75 -6.34 8.17 3.96
N GLU A 76 -6.62 8.43 5.24
CA GLU A 76 -6.28 7.54 6.36
C GLU A 76 -6.96 6.18 6.22
N LEU A 77 -8.23 6.15 5.81
CA LEU A 77 -8.95 4.90 5.56
C LEU A 77 -8.32 4.08 4.42
N ALA A 78 -7.97 4.71 3.30
CA ALA A 78 -7.31 4.04 2.19
C ALA A 78 -5.91 3.55 2.59
N TRP A 79 -5.20 4.35 3.39
CA TRP A 79 -3.89 4.03 3.92
C TRP A 79 -3.91 2.80 4.83
N ASP A 80 -4.84 2.75 5.78
CA ASP A 80 -4.98 1.61 6.69
C ASP A 80 -5.41 0.34 5.95
N SER A 81 -6.28 0.46 4.95
CA SER A 81 -6.66 -0.67 4.08
C SER A 81 -5.46 -1.26 3.34
N LEU A 82 -4.61 -0.40 2.75
CA LEU A 82 -3.38 -0.83 2.08
C LEU A 82 -2.40 -1.46 3.09
N LYS A 83 -2.20 -0.82 4.24
CA LYS A 83 -1.33 -1.32 5.32
C LYS A 83 -1.74 -2.71 5.79
N LEU A 84 -3.02 -2.94 6.01
CA LEU A 84 -3.54 -4.24 6.44
C LEU A 84 -3.31 -5.31 5.38
N GLY A 85 -3.59 -5.00 4.11
CA GLY A 85 -3.30 -5.90 2.99
C GLY A 85 -1.80 -6.24 2.95
N PHE A 86 -0.95 -5.23 3.13
CA PHE A 86 0.49 -5.38 3.11
C PHE A 86 1.00 -6.28 4.25
N LEU A 87 0.54 -6.05 5.48
CA LEU A 87 0.90 -6.88 6.63
C LEU A 87 0.46 -8.33 6.46
N SER A 88 -0.72 -8.56 5.88
CA SER A 88 -1.21 -9.89 5.54
C SER A 88 -0.32 -10.57 4.50
N ALA A 89 0.00 -9.89 3.40
CA ALA A 89 0.89 -10.39 2.36
C ALA A 89 2.30 -10.69 2.90
N LYS A 90 2.84 -9.81 3.74
CA LYS A 90 4.16 -10.00 4.37
C LYS A 90 4.17 -11.23 5.28
N SER A 91 3.12 -11.43 6.05
CA SER A 91 2.96 -12.60 6.92
C SER A 91 2.93 -13.89 6.11
N GLU A 92 2.16 -13.93 5.02
CA GLU A 92 1.95 -15.13 4.21
C GLU A 92 3.15 -15.46 3.29
N PHE A 93 3.74 -14.44 2.64
CA PHE A 93 4.66 -14.65 1.52
C PHE A 93 6.12 -14.25 1.83
N MET A 94 6.35 -13.45 2.87
CA MET A 94 7.68 -12.92 3.21
C MET A 94 8.20 -13.33 4.58
N SER A 95 7.37 -13.93 5.45
CA SER A 95 7.87 -14.51 6.68
C SER A 95 8.84 -15.66 6.34
N LYS A 96 10.03 -15.65 6.96
CA LYS A 96 10.87 -16.85 6.92
C LYS A 96 10.06 -17.95 7.59
N LYS A 97 9.80 -19.06 6.89
CA LYS A 97 9.45 -20.32 7.54
C LYS A 97 10.41 -20.48 8.73
N LYS A 98 9.86 -20.49 9.95
CA LYS A 98 10.54 -21.21 11.03
C LYS A 98 10.47 -22.66 10.59
N ASP A 99 11.59 -23.16 10.11
CA ASP A 99 11.86 -24.59 10.02
C ASP A 99 11.57 -25.27 11.37
#